data_AF-A0A3S3M672-F1
#
_entry.id   AF-A0A3S3M672-F1
#
_cell.length_a   1.000
_cell.length_b   1.000
_cell.length_c   1.000
_cell.angle_alpha   90.00
_cell.angle_beta   90.00
_cell.angle_gamma   90.00
#
_symmetry.space_group_name_H-M   'P 1'
#
loop_
_entity.id
_entity.type
_entity.pdbx_description
1 polymer ?
#
loop_
_entity_poly.entity_id
_entity_poly.type
_entity_poly.pdbx_seq_one_letter_code
_entity_poly.pdbx_strand_id
1 'polypeptide(L)'
;MRIRSGQLPPVGAFWSLTMYDAKTRFLVRNPLDRYLINSPMLPGLKGEANGDILLYLQKDSPGADLESNWLPTPDGPFAAVLRLYLPKQSALDGIWIAPAICARA
;
A
#
# COMPACT_ATOMS: atom_id res chain seq x y z
N MET A 1 2.79 -5.72 -2.73
CA MET A 1 1.45 -5.51 -3.31
C MET A 1 1.60 -4.76 -4.63
N ARG A 2 1.08 -5.30 -5.74
CA ARG A 2 1.18 -4.64 -7.05
C ARG A 2 -0.13 -3.97 -7.42
N ILE A 3 -0.09 -2.68 -7.70
CA ILE A 3 -1.20 -1.92 -8.26
C ILE A 3 -0.94 -1.79 -9.75
N ARG A 4 -1.78 -2.42 -10.59
CA ARG A 4 -1.59 -2.37 -12.04
C ARG A 4 -1.88 -0.97 -12.57
N SER A 5 -1.22 -0.58 -13.66
CA SER A 5 -1.52 0.65 -14.38
C SER A 5 -3.02 0.72 -14.70
N GLY A 6 -3.65 1.86 -14.43
CA GLY A 6 -5.10 2.05 -14.58
C GLY A 6 -5.98 1.38 -13.51
N GLN A 7 -5.42 0.68 -12.53
CA GLN A 7 -6.16 -0.02 -11.45
C GLN A 7 -5.96 0.57 -10.05
N LEU A 8 -5.62 1.87 -9.96
CA LEU A 8 -5.62 2.59 -8.69
C LEU A 8 -6.99 2.48 -7.98
N PRO A 9 -7.04 2.49 -6.63
CA PRO A 9 -8.30 2.51 -5.89
C PRO A 9 -9.23 3.63 -6.39
N PRO A 10 -10.45 3.32 -6.84
CA PRO A 10 -11.31 4.29 -7.49
C PRO A 10 -12.03 5.12 -6.42
N VAL A 11 -11.52 6.33 -6.19
CA VAL A 11 -11.98 7.24 -5.14
C VAL A 11 -12.28 8.63 -5.71
N GLY A 12 -13.21 9.35 -5.08
CA GLY A 12 -13.51 10.75 -5.34
C GLY A 12 -12.65 11.71 -4.51
N ALA A 13 -12.06 11.24 -3.40
CA ALA A 13 -11.10 12.00 -2.60
C ALA A 13 -9.71 11.35 -2.65
N PHE A 14 -9.42 10.41 -1.75
CA PHE A 14 -8.12 9.76 -1.65
C PHE A 14 -8.25 8.32 -1.14
N TRP A 15 -7.16 7.56 -1.18
CA TRP A 15 -7.07 6.24 -0.56
C TRP A 15 -5.82 6.15 0.30
N SER A 16 -5.80 5.23 1.27
CA SER A 16 -4.62 4.95 2.09
C SER A 16 -4.49 3.47 2.39
N LEU A 17 -3.28 2.92 2.29
CA LEU A 17 -2.91 1.61 2.82
C LEU A 17 -2.14 1.81 4.12
N THR A 18 -2.71 1.42 5.26
CA THR A 18 -2.11 1.62 6.59
C THR A 18 -1.64 0.30 7.20
N MET A 19 -0.47 0.30 7.83
CA MET A 19 0.10 -0.87 8.48
C MET A 19 -0.26 -0.94 9.97
N TYR A 20 -0.69 -2.11 10.41
CA TYR A 20 -0.93 -2.42 11.82
C TYR A 20 -0.24 -3.72 12.22
N ASP A 21 0.27 -3.73 13.45
CA ASP A 21 0.65 -4.97 14.11
C ASP A 21 -0.61 -5.79 14.44
N ALA A 22 -0.67 -7.04 13.98
CA ALA A 22 -1.90 -7.82 14.11
C ALA A 22 -2.14 -8.34 15.54
N LYS A 23 -1.13 -8.31 16.42
CA LYS A 23 -1.27 -8.73 17.83
C LYS A 23 -1.85 -7.60 18.67
N THR A 24 -1.31 -6.40 18.51
CA THR A 24 -1.63 -5.23 19.33
C THR A 24 -2.70 -4.33 18.70
N ARG A 25 -2.86 -4.39 17.38
CA ARG A 25 -3.73 -3.53 16.56
C ARG A 25 -3.29 -2.06 16.52
N PHE A 26 -2.06 -1.76 16.93
CA PHE A 26 -1.46 -0.43 16.85
C PHE A 26 -0.60 -0.26 15.59
N LEU A 27 -0.21 1.00 15.33
CA LEU A 27 0.76 1.33 14.29
C LEU A 27 2.14 0.77 14.65
N VAL A 28 2.92 0.46 13.63
CA VAL A 28 4.23 -0.19 13.76
C VAL A 28 5.33 0.84 13.74
N ARG A 29 6.01 1.05 14.87
CA ARG A 29 7.21 1.90 14.93
C ARG A 29 8.24 1.40 13.91
N ASN A 30 8.77 2.31 13.10
CA ASN A 30 9.70 1.97 12.02
C ASN A 30 10.67 3.12 11.74
N PRO A 31 11.82 2.86 11.07
CA PRO A 31 12.86 3.87 10.84
C PRO A 31 12.44 5.09 10.01
N LEU A 32 11.34 5.01 9.26
CA LEU A 32 10.86 6.10 8.39
C LEU A 32 9.79 6.98 9.06
N ASP A 33 9.35 6.62 10.28
CA ASP A 33 8.12 7.15 10.88
C ASP A 33 6.93 7.14 9.90
N ARG A 34 6.90 6.14 9.00
CA ARG A 34 5.88 5.98 7.95
C ARG A 34 4.97 4.82 8.29
N TYR A 35 3.69 5.11 8.46
CA TYR A 35 2.69 4.12 8.88
C TYR A 35 1.67 3.81 7.78
N LEU A 36 1.73 4.53 6.66
CA LEU A 36 0.85 4.36 5.50
C LEU A 36 1.51 4.77 4.19
N ILE A 37 0.90 4.35 3.08
CA ILE A 37 1.07 4.92 1.73
C ILE A 37 -0.30 5.37 1.25
N ASN A 38 -0.44 6.57 0.67
CA ASN A 38 -1.71 7.11 0.20
C ASN A 38 -1.62 7.77 -1.19
N SER A 39 -2.77 8.15 -1.77
CA SER A 39 -2.80 8.74 -3.11
C SER A 39 -2.00 10.04 -3.28
N PRO A 40 -1.94 10.98 -2.31
CA PRO A 40 -1.04 12.14 -2.42
C PRO A 40 0.44 11.80 -2.59
N MET A 41 0.88 10.61 -2.17
CA MET A 41 2.28 10.17 -2.32
C MET A 41 2.59 9.62 -3.71
N LEU A 42 1.59 9.39 -4.58
CA LEU A 42 1.77 8.80 -5.91
C LEU A 42 2.87 9.47 -6.76
N PRO A 43 3.00 10.80 -6.81
CA PRO A 43 4.06 11.45 -7.61
C PRO A 43 5.49 11.10 -7.14
N GLY A 44 5.65 10.66 -5.89
CA GLY A 44 6.94 10.24 -5.34
C GLY A 44 7.19 8.72 -5.42
N LEU A 45 6.21 7.92 -5.85
CA LEU A 45 6.38 6.48 -6.00
C LEU A 45 7.09 6.15 -7.32
N LYS A 46 7.97 5.15 -7.27
CA LYS A 46 8.62 4.61 -8.47
C LYS A 46 7.68 3.64 -9.19
N GLY A 47 7.33 3.95 -10.43
CA GLY A 47 6.62 3.04 -11.32
C GLY A 47 7.56 2.04 -12.01
N GLU A 48 7.04 0.85 -12.33
CA GLU A 48 7.67 -0.12 -13.22
C GLU A 48 7.52 0.34 -14.69
N ALA A 49 8.31 -0.24 -15.61
CA ALA A 49 8.31 0.16 -17.04
C ALA A 49 6.93 0.00 -17.73
N ASN A 50 6.07 -0.88 -17.21
CA ASN A 50 4.70 -1.10 -17.69
C ASN A 50 3.67 -0.15 -17.04
N GLY A 51 4.11 0.79 -16.18
CA GLY A 51 3.26 1.71 -15.45
C GLY A 51 2.65 1.14 -14.16
N ASP A 52 2.98 -0.09 -13.78
CA ASP A 52 2.54 -0.66 -12.50
C ASP A 52 3.28 0.01 -11.33
N ILE A 53 2.67 0.01 -10.15
CA ILE A 53 3.31 0.41 -8.90
C ILE A 53 3.45 -0.83 -8.02
N LEU A 54 4.68 -1.17 -7.67
CA LEU A 54 4.98 -2.23 -6.72
C LEU A 54 5.25 -1.64 -5.34
N LEU A 55 4.38 -1.92 -4.37
CA LEU A 55 4.58 -1.58 -2.97
C LEU A 55 5.26 -2.75 -2.23
N TYR A 56 6.34 -2.46 -1.52
CA TYR A 56 7.07 -3.42 -0.69
C TYR A 56 6.49 -3.41 0.72
N LEU A 57 5.97 -4.54 1.17
CA LEU A 57 5.43 -4.72 2.52
C LEU A 57 6.32 -5.77 3.21
N GLN A 58 7.34 -5.30 3.93
CA GLN A 58 8.34 -6.16 4.58
C GLN A 58 9.03 -5.39 5.72
N LYS A 59 9.67 -6.12 6.64
CA LYS A 59 10.30 -5.56 7.86
C LYS A 59 11.53 -4.72 7.54
N ASP A 60 12.36 -5.22 6.63
CA ASP A 60 13.64 -4.59 6.28
C ASP A 60 13.52 -3.81 4.98
N SER A 61 14.30 -2.72 4.86
CA SER A 61 14.29 -1.85 3.67
C SER A 61 14.62 -2.67 2.41
N PRO A 62 13.86 -2.52 1.31
CA PRO A 62 14.20 -3.12 0.02
C PRO A 62 15.40 -2.43 -0.67
N GLY A 63 16.07 -1.50 0.00
CA GLY A 63 17.18 -0.69 -0.51
C GLY A 63 16.76 0.76 -0.73
N ALA A 64 17.71 1.70 -0.57
CA ALA A 64 17.46 3.14 -0.60
C ALA A 64 16.66 3.61 -1.83
N ASP A 65 16.91 2.98 -2.98
CA ASP A 65 16.20 3.28 -4.22
C ASP A 65 14.72 2.91 -4.21
N LEU A 66 14.27 2.01 -3.33
CA LEU A 66 12.90 1.49 -3.32
C LEU A 66 12.12 1.93 -2.08
N GLU A 67 12.72 2.74 -1.21
CA GLU A 67 12.10 3.19 0.04
C GLU A 67 10.87 4.06 -0.17
N SER A 68 10.75 4.80 -1.29
CA SER A 68 9.51 5.52 -1.61
C SER A 68 8.30 4.59 -1.72
N ASN A 69 8.51 3.36 -2.20
CA ASN A 69 7.47 2.33 -2.37
C ASN A 69 7.34 1.38 -1.18
N TRP A 70 8.13 1.58 -0.12
CA TRP A 70 8.19 0.69 1.01
C TRP A 70 7.24 1.11 2.13
N LEU A 71 6.49 0.13 2.65
CA LEU A 71 5.67 0.22 3.84
C LEU A 71 6.19 -0.80 4.87
N PRO A 72 6.94 -0.36 5.90
CA PRO A 72 7.55 -1.25 6.88
C PRO A 72 6.52 -2.10 7.63
N THR A 73 6.75 -3.41 7.72
CA THR A 73 5.93 -4.36 8.51
C THR A 73 6.57 -4.60 9.89
N PRO A 74 5.83 -5.10 10.90
CA PRO A 74 6.44 -5.55 12.15
C PRO A 74 7.21 -6.85 11.93
N ASP A 75 7.97 -7.26 12.95
CA ASP A 75 8.60 -8.57 13.02
C ASP A 75 7.58 -9.64 13.48
N GLY A 76 6.60 -9.92 12.60
CA GLY A 76 5.52 -10.84 12.89
C GLY A 76 4.25 -10.60 12.07
N PRO A 77 3.12 -11.21 12.48
CA PRO A 77 1.83 -11.05 11.81
C PRO A 77 1.40 -9.58 11.74
N PHE A 78 0.86 -9.18 10.60
CA PHE A 78 0.43 -7.81 10.36
C PHE A 78 -0.92 -7.77 9.65
N ALA A 79 -1.56 -6.61 9.73
CA ALA A 79 -2.73 -6.27 8.93
C ALA A 79 -2.42 -5.00 8.13
N ALA A 80 -2.62 -5.06 6.81
CA ALA A 80 -2.58 -3.90 5.95
C ALA A 80 -4.02 -3.52 5.57
N VAL A 81 -4.46 -2.33 5.98
CA VAL A 81 -5.84 -1.88 5.78
C VAL A 81 -5.89 -0.84 4.68
N LEU A 82 -6.54 -1.21 3.57
CA LEU A 82 -6.81 -0.29 2.47
C LEU A 82 -8.13 0.44 2.72
N ARG A 83 -8.08 1.77 2.86
CA ARG A 83 -9.24 2.65 3.03
C ARG A 83 -9.46 3.46 1.77
N LEU A 84 -10.71 3.51 1.32
CA LEU A 84 -11.17 4.33 0.21
C LEU A 84 -12.03 5.45 0.78
N TYR A 85 -11.65 6.70 0.52
CA TYR A 85 -12.40 7.88 0.96
C TYR A 85 -13.20 8.41 -0.22
N LEU A 86 -14.53 8.41 -0.07
CA LEU A 86 -15.49 8.61 -1.17
C LEU A 86 -15.26 7.57 -2.30
N PRO A 87 -15.42 6.26 -2.05
CA PRO A 87 -15.27 5.24 -3.09
C PRO A 87 -16.24 5.51 -4.25
N LYS A 88 -15.75 5.36 -5.49
CA LYS A 88 -16.61 5.37 -6.68
C LYS A 88 -17.40 4.07 -6.77
N GLN A 89 -18.49 4.10 -7.54
CA GLN A 89 -19.41 2.98 -7.71
C GLN A 89 -18.72 1.66 -8.09
N SER A 90 -17.67 1.71 -8.91
CA SER A 90 -16.92 0.50 -9.31
C SER A 90 -16.29 -0.26 -8.14
N ALA A 91 -15.91 0.41 -7.04
CA ALA A 91 -15.44 -0.27 -5.83
C ALA A 91 -16.60 -0.81 -4.96
N LEU A 92 -17.77 -0.16 -5.01
CA LEU A 92 -18.94 -0.57 -4.23
C LEU A 92 -19.63 -1.79 -4.85
N ASP A 93 -19.68 -1.85 -6.18
CA ASP A 93 -20.30 -2.95 -6.93
C ASP A 93 -19.37 -4.16 -7.14
N GLY A 94 -18.15 -4.11 -6.60
CA GLY A 94 -17.16 -5.19 -6.73
C GLY A 94 -16.52 -5.34 -8.11
N ILE A 95 -16.71 -4.37 -9.02
CA ILE A 95 -16.08 -4.34 -10.34
C ILE A 95 -14.57 -4.11 -10.22
N TRP A 96 -14.20 -3.16 -9.36
CA TRP A 96 -12.81 -2.98 -8.96
C TRP A 96 -12.51 -3.88 -7.77
N ILE A 97 -11.45 -4.67 -7.89
CA ILE A 97 -10.99 -5.59 -6.86
C ILE A 97 -9.67 -5.06 -6.31
N ALA A 98 -9.58 -4.98 -4.98
CA ALA A 98 -8.36 -4.56 -4.32
C ALA A 98 -7.20 -5.52 -4.69
N PRO A 99 -6.01 -4.99 -5.02
CA PRO A 99 -4.88 -5.85 -5.34
C PRO A 99 -4.47 -6.74 -4.16
N ALA A 100 -4.11 -7.99 -4.45
CA ALA A 100 -3.65 -8.91 -3.43
C ALA A 100 -2.24 -8.54 -2.91
N ILE A 101 -2.00 -8.87 -1.65
CA ILE A 101 -0.66 -8.95 -1.09
C ILE A 101 -0.14 -10.35 -1.36
N CYS A 102 0.84 -10.48 -2.24
CA CYS A 102 1.46 -11.75 -2.57
C CYS A 102 2.87 -11.81 -1.98
N ALA A 103 3.25 -12.98 -1.45
CA ALA A 103 4.65 -13.26 -1.19
C ALA A 103 5.42 -13.24 -2.53
N ARG A 104 6.63 -12.67 -2.50
CA ARG A 104 7.54 -12.80 -3.64
C ARG A 104 8.25 -14.15 -3.49
N ALA A 105 8.16 -14.98 -4.52
CA ALA A 105 8.91 -16.22 -4.62
C ALA A 105 10.40 -15.93 -4.83
#